data_AF-A0A9P9NV99-F1
#
_entry.id   AF-A0A9P9NV99-F1
#
_cell.length_a   1.000
_cell.length_b   1.000
_cell.length_c   1.000
_cell.angle_alpha   90.00
_cell.angle_beta   90.00
_cell.angle_gamma   90.00
#
_symmetry.space_group_name_H-M   'P 1'
#
loop_
_entity.id
_entity.type
_entity.pdbx_description
1 polymer ?
#
loop_
_entity_poly.entity_id
_entity_poly.type
_entity_poly.pdbx_seq_one_letter_code
_entity_poly.pdbx_strand_id
1 'polypeptide(L)'
;MAAVRGGTAAAYAKEVLSIIKPADVARTRTADEAIRNIDQKWDIVNKKTDTLLLKIDMPIATGASFNAHTEEHNTRCLPNTRTELLKTIEGWANNRILGASFFFKKGEGERGNASRFFSTIAADLVAREPGMLPGIRKALDEDSALPQKALRDQFEKLILHPLSWVQQTHSIRPAWVVVIDALDECEREEDIRVILQLLTRAKHTQPVSLRVLVTSRPELHIRLGFQEMPDGTYQDLVLHQVAKNTIERDIRLFYEHELNIIRQARMLSPDWPQQTRSRL
;
A
#
# COMPACT_ATOMS: atom_id res chain seq x y z
N MET A 1 24.09 28.18 24.09
CA MET A 1 25.27 28.16 24.98
C MET A 1 25.38 26.77 25.60
N ALA A 2 26.60 26.29 25.76
CA ALA A 2 26.96 24.88 25.94
C ALA A 2 26.64 24.26 27.32
N ALA A 3 26.47 22.94 27.30
CA ALA A 3 26.92 21.89 28.24
C ALA A 3 26.69 22.00 29.75
N VAL A 4 26.01 20.99 30.31
CA VAL A 4 26.54 20.13 31.41
C VAL A 4 26.17 18.66 31.12
N ARG A 5 27.21 17.81 31.07
CA ARG A 5 27.21 16.33 31.04
C ARG A 5 26.90 15.81 32.46
N GLY A 6 26.31 14.64 32.69
CA GLY A 6 26.86 13.31 32.42
C GLY A 6 26.81 12.50 33.73
N GLY A 7 26.39 11.22 33.67
CA GLY A 7 26.41 10.37 34.87
C GLY A 7 25.70 9.02 34.80
N THR A 8 24.82 8.77 33.83
CA THR A 8 23.92 7.58 33.91
C THR A 8 24.04 6.58 32.76
N ALA A 9 24.69 6.93 31.64
CA ALA A 9 24.78 6.07 30.46
C ALA A 9 25.84 4.94 30.58
N ALA A 10 26.90 5.13 31.38
CA ALA A 10 27.99 4.15 31.49
C ALA A 10 27.65 2.94 32.38
N ALA A 11 26.71 3.08 33.32
CA ALA A 11 26.26 1.97 34.16
C ALA A 11 25.32 1.01 33.40
N TYR A 12 24.45 1.54 32.55
CA TYR A 12 23.52 0.74 31.74
C TYR A 12 24.21 -0.03 30.60
N ALA A 13 25.29 0.51 30.03
CA ALA A 13 26.03 -0.15 28.94
C ALA A 13 26.73 -1.45 29.38
N LYS A 14 27.09 -1.58 30.66
CA LYS A 14 27.79 -2.77 31.18
C LYS A 14 26.85 -3.95 31.49
N GLU A 15 25.58 -3.66 31.80
CA GLU A 15 24.51 -4.66 31.97
C GLU A 15 23.89 -5.11 30.65
N VAL A 16 23.81 -4.23 29.64
CA VAL A 16 23.31 -4.62 28.30
C VAL A 16 24.30 -5.55 27.58
N LEU A 17 25.61 -5.39 27.81
CA LEU A 17 26.65 -6.25 27.21
C LEU A 17 26.79 -7.64 27.85
N SER A 18 26.15 -7.92 29.00
CA SER A 18 26.11 -9.27 29.60
C SER A 18 24.92 -10.12 29.14
N ILE A 19 23.91 -9.49 28.52
CA ILE A 19 22.66 -10.14 28.09
C ILE A 19 22.71 -10.54 26.61
N ILE A 20 23.49 -9.83 25.79
CA ILE A 20 23.61 -10.13 24.35
C ILE A 20 24.82 -11.03 24.12
N LYS A 21 24.60 -12.28 23.72
CA LYS A 21 25.70 -13.17 23.33
C LYS A 21 26.39 -12.58 22.08
N PRO A 22 27.73 -12.56 22.00
CA PRO A 22 28.45 -12.01 20.83
C PRO A 22 28.01 -12.60 19.47
N ALA A 23 27.53 -13.86 19.48
CA ALA A 23 26.98 -14.52 18.30
C ALA A 23 25.67 -13.88 17.79
N ASP A 24 24.85 -13.32 18.69
CA ASP A 24 23.59 -12.67 18.32
C ASP A 24 23.86 -11.29 17.70
N VAL A 25 24.87 -10.54 18.16
CA VAL A 25 25.33 -9.27 17.54
C VAL A 25 25.89 -9.49 16.13
N ALA A 26 26.63 -10.59 15.92
CA ALA A 26 27.15 -10.94 14.60
C ALA A 26 26.03 -11.32 13.61
N ARG A 27 24.97 -11.97 14.09
CA ARG A 27 23.74 -12.27 13.31
C ARG A 27 22.97 -11.01 12.95
N THR A 28 22.82 -10.04 13.87
CA THR A 28 22.17 -8.75 13.56
C THR A 28 23.00 -7.95 12.56
N ARG A 29 24.34 -7.93 12.70
CA ARG A 29 25.24 -7.23 11.77
C ARG A 29 25.21 -7.83 10.36
N THR A 30 25.16 -9.17 10.25
CA THR A 30 24.99 -9.85 8.96
C THR A 30 23.60 -9.64 8.36
N ALA A 31 22.55 -9.55 9.19
CA ALA A 31 21.22 -9.15 8.72
C ALA A 31 21.20 -7.69 8.23
N ASP A 32 21.81 -6.75 8.94
CA ASP A 32 21.91 -5.34 8.53
C ASP A 32 22.77 -5.14 7.26
N GLU A 33 23.82 -5.94 7.10
CA GLU A 33 24.64 -5.98 5.87
C GLU A 33 23.87 -6.63 4.71
N ALA A 34 23.07 -7.67 4.98
CA ALA A 34 22.17 -8.26 3.98
C ALA A 34 21.07 -7.29 3.55
N ILE A 35 20.45 -6.57 4.50
CA ILE A 35 19.45 -5.53 4.24
C ILE A 35 20.06 -4.43 3.38
N ARG A 36 21.23 -3.89 3.74
CA ARG A 36 21.93 -2.86 2.93
C ARG A 36 22.27 -3.33 1.52
N ASN A 37 22.69 -4.58 1.37
CA ASN A 37 22.95 -5.17 0.04
C ASN A 37 21.65 -5.38 -0.77
N ILE A 38 20.53 -5.70 -0.11
CA ILE A 38 19.22 -5.78 -0.73
C ILE A 38 18.77 -4.38 -1.16
N ASP A 39 18.88 -3.37 -0.30
CA ASP A 39 18.54 -1.98 -0.61
C ASP A 39 19.35 -1.45 -1.80
N GLN A 40 20.66 -1.68 -1.83
CA GLN A 40 21.50 -1.31 -2.98
C GLN A 40 21.10 -2.03 -4.26
N LYS A 41 20.77 -3.33 -4.19
CA LYS A 41 20.26 -4.07 -5.36
C LYS A 41 18.89 -3.54 -5.78
N TRP A 42 18.04 -3.16 -4.84
CA TRP A 42 16.73 -2.58 -5.07
C TRP A 42 16.84 -1.23 -5.77
N ASP A 43 17.78 -0.37 -5.37
CA ASP A 43 18.06 0.90 -6.03
C ASP A 43 18.52 0.72 -7.48
N ILE A 44 19.37 -0.27 -7.74
CA ILE A 44 19.82 -0.59 -9.11
C ILE A 44 18.66 -1.09 -9.97
N VAL A 45 17.80 -1.95 -9.41
CA VAL A 45 16.59 -2.44 -10.09
C VAL A 45 15.65 -1.29 -10.37
N ASN A 46 15.35 -0.44 -9.38
CA ASN A 46 14.50 0.74 -9.53
C ASN A 46 15.02 1.69 -10.62
N LYS A 47 16.32 2.01 -10.64
CA LYS A 47 16.92 2.83 -11.72
C LYS A 47 16.77 2.22 -13.11
N LYS A 48 17.00 0.91 -13.22
CA LYS A 48 16.87 0.19 -14.50
C LYS A 48 15.42 0.16 -14.96
N THR A 49 14.51 0.00 -14.02
CA THR A 49 13.07 0.09 -14.19
C THR A 49 12.60 1.48 -14.61
N ASP A 50 13.06 2.56 -13.99
CA ASP A 50 12.73 3.93 -14.38
C ASP A 50 13.18 4.20 -15.83
N THR A 51 14.37 3.71 -16.17
CA THR A 51 14.89 3.74 -17.54
C THR A 51 14.04 2.92 -18.52
N LEU A 52 13.41 1.85 -18.04
CA LEU A 52 12.51 0.98 -18.82
C LEU A 52 11.13 1.61 -18.99
N LEU A 53 10.59 2.24 -17.94
CA LEU A 53 9.32 2.97 -17.95
C LEU A 53 9.40 4.23 -18.81
N LEU A 54 10.51 4.97 -18.78
CA LEU A 54 10.77 6.09 -19.69
C LEU A 54 10.74 5.69 -21.19
N LYS A 55 10.87 4.40 -21.51
CA LYS A 55 10.77 3.88 -22.88
C LYS A 55 9.36 3.42 -23.25
N ILE A 56 8.44 3.37 -22.30
CA ILE A 56 7.03 3.08 -22.55
C ILE A 56 6.32 4.43 -22.40
N ASP A 57 5.93 5.05 -23.51
CA ASP A 57 5.16 6.30 -23.49
C ASP A 57 3.71 6.03 -23.05
N MET A 58 3.54 5.56 -21.80
CA MET A 58 2.27 5.17 -21.23
C MET A 58 1.83 6.22 -20.20
N PRO A 59 0.67 6.86 -20.40
CA PRO A 59 0.19 7.87 -19.47
C PRO A 59 -0.17 7.24 -18.13
N ILE A 60 0.42 7.75 -17.05
CA ILE A 60 0.12 7.36 -15.67
C ILE A 60 -0.60 8.51 -14.95
N ALA A 61 -1.32 8.21 -13.88
CA ALA A 61 -1.90 9.23 -13.01
C ALA A 61 -0.84 9.71 -12.02
N THR A 62 -0.46 10.99 -12.13
CA THR A 62 0.57 11.56 -11.24
C THR A 62 0.04 11.59 -9.80
N GLY A 63 0.84 11.12 -8.83
CA GLY A 63 0.44 11.11 -7.42
C GLY A 63 -0.47 9.95 -7.00
N ALA A 64 -0.80 9.03 -7.91
CA ALA A 64 -1.66 7.89 -7.61
C ALA A 64 -0.91 6.68 -6.99
N SER A 65 0.35 6.46 -7.36
CA SER A 65 1.18 5.37 -6.81
C SER A 65 1.71 5.71 -5.41
N PHE A 66 1.85 4.70 -4.54
CA PHE A 66 2.28 4.80 -3.14
C PHE A 66 3.65 5.47 -2.93
N ASN A 67 4.53 5.40 -3.92
CA ASN A 67 5.86 6.03 -3.90
C ASN A 67 5.88 7.44 -4.50
N ALA A 68 4.75 7.98 -4.96
CA ALA A 68 4.68 9.39 -5.28
C ALA A 68 4.79 10.14 -3.95
N HIS A 69 5.89 10.85 -3.77
CA HIS A 69 6.36 11.49 -2.52
C HIS A 69 5.42 12.56 -1.89
N THR A 70 4.13 12.53 -2.20
CA THR A 70 3.12 13.48 -1.78
C THR A 70 2.50 13.20 -0.40
N GLU A 71 2.68 12.00 0.17
CA GLU A 71 2.03 11.59 1.43
C GLU A 71 3.01 11.17 2.55
N GLU A 72 4.33 11.29 2.35
CA GLU A 72 5.35 10.91 3.36
C GLU A 72 5.22 11.66 4.71
N HIS A 73 4.43 12.73 4.76
CA HIS A 73 4.15 13.53 5.95
C HIS A 73 2.72 13.40 6.46
N ASN A 74 1.90 12.53 5.87
CA ASN A 74 0.50 12.38 6.24
C ASN A 74 0.28 11.22 7.21
N THR A 75 -0.66 11.44 8.11
CA THR A 75 -1.01 10.75 9.36
C THR A 75 -0.73 9.24 9.36
N ARG A 76 0.38 8.82 9.99
CA ARG A 76 0.53 7.42 10.42
C ARG A 76 -0.49 7.13 11.51
N CYS A 77 -1.07 5.93 11.49
CA CYS A 77 -1.86 5.46 12.62
C CYS A 77 -0.99 5.55 13.89
N LEU A 78 -1.56 6.06 14.97
CA LEU A 78 -0.83 6.18 16.22
C LEU A 78 -0.40 4.78 16.69
N PRO A 79 0.77 4.66 17.34
CA PRO A 79 1.19 3.41 17.94
C PRO A 79 0.05 2.80 18.77
N ASN A 80 -0.16 1.50 18.62
CA ASN A 80 -1.21 0.71 19.30
C ASN A 80 -2.65 0.95 18.84
N THR A 81 -2.89 1.77 17.81
CA THR A 81 -4.20 1.85 17.13
C THR A 81 -4.26 0.89 15.94
N ARG A 82 -5.46 0.41 15.58
CA ARG A 82 -5.73 -0.49 14.44
C ARG A 82 -4.91 -1.78 14.42
N THR A 83 -4.40 -2.21 15.58
CA THR A 83 -3.50 -3.37 15.70
C THR A 83 -4.09 -4.68 15.19
N GLU A 84 -5.39 -4.93 15.40
CA GLU A 84 -6.08 -6.13 14.91
C GLU A 84 -6.25 -6.12 13.38
N LEU A 85 -6.62 -4.96 12.83
CA LEU A 85 -6.70 -4.73 11.39
C LEU A 85 -5.32 -4.94 10.75
N LEU A 86 -4.28 -4.34 11.33
CA LEU A 86 -2.92 -4.47 10.82
C LEU A 86 -2.47 -5.94 10.82
N LYS A 87 -2.68 -6.68 11.92
CA LYS A 87 -2.40 -8.11 11.97
C LYS A 87 -3.18 -8.91 10.92
N THR A 88 -4.43 -8.55 10.66
CA THR A 88 -5.26 -9.19 9.64
C THR A 88 -4.69 -8.95 8.23
N ILE A 89 -4.33 -7.70 7.92
CA ILE A 89 -3.71 -7.33 6.64
C ILE A 89 -2.34 -8.00 6.49
N GLU A 90 -1.51 -7.99 7.53
CA GLU A 90 -0.19 -8.65 7.54
C GLU A 90 -0.31 -10.15 7.32
N GLY A 91 -1.25 -10.82 8.01
CA GLY A 91 -1.55 -12.23 7.80
C GLY A 91 -2.09 -12.53 6.40
N TRP A 92 -2.98 -11.68 5.89
CA TRP A 92 -3.48 -11.79 4.51
C TRP A 92 -2.40 -11.53 3.47
N ALA A 93 -1.44 -10.65 3.76
CA ALA A 93 -0.33 -10.29 2.89
C ALA A 93 0.83 -11.28 2.97
N ASN A 94 1.03 -12.01 4.07
CA ASN A 94 2.08 -13.02 4.33
C ASN A 94 2.94 -13.47 3.11
N ASN A 95 4.21 -13.06 3.08
CA ASN A 95 5.20 -13.35 2.02
C ASN A 95 4.83 -12.86 0.60
N ARG A 96 3.85 -11.96 0.47
CA ARG A 96 3.52 -11.28 -0.79
C ARG A 96 4.27 -9.97 -0.91
N ILE A 97 4.46 -9.55 -2.15
CA ILE A 97 5.21 -8.35 -2.48
C ILE A 97 4.25 -7.33 -3.06
N LEU A 98 4.38 -6.06 -2.64
CA LEU A 98 3.61 -4.98 -3.25
C LEU A 98 4.02 -4.84 -4.72
N GLY A 99 3.07 -5.14 -5.59
CA GLY A 99 3.21 -5.06 -7.04
C GLY A 99 2.89 -3.66 -7.55
N ALA A 100 1.74 -3.13 -7.13
CA ALA A 100 1.26 -1.83 -7.57
C ALA A 100 0.29 -1.19 -6.58
N SER A 101 0.04 0.10 -6.76
CA SER A 101 -0.90 0.83 -5.92
C SER A 101 -1.57 1.97 -6.68
N PHE A 102 -2.81 2.30 -6.32
CA PHE A 102 -3.50 3.47 -6.83
C PHE A 102 -4.37 4.08 -5.75
N PHE A 103 -4.20 5.37 -5.49
CA PHE A 103 -5.04 6.17 -4.60
C PHE A 103 -6.02 7.01 -5.41
N PHE A 104 -7.31 6.67 -5.34
CA PHE A 104 -8.36 7.51 -5.92
C PHE A 104 -8.55 8.77 -5.07
N LYS A 105 -8.70 9.92 -5.73
CA LYS A 105 -8.97 11.19 -5.08
C LYS A 105 -9.93 12.05 -5.87
N LYS A 106 -11.15 12.23 -5.35
CA LYS A 106 -12.23 12.90 -6.07
C LYS A 106 -11.89 14.36 -6.31
N GLY A 107 -12.07 14.84 -7.55
CA GLY A 107 -11.77 16.23 -7.92
C GLY A 107 -10.28 16.52 -8.12
N GLU A 108 -9.38 15.54 -7.99
CA GLU A 108 -7.95 15.71 -8.27
C GLU A 108 -7.57 15.15 -9.65
N GLY A 109 -8.36 15.53 -10.66
CA GLY A 109 -8.09 15.25 -12.08
C GLY A 109 -7.88 13.76 -12.36
N GLU A 110 -6.63 13.38 -12.65
CA GLU A 110 -6.21 12.02 -13.02
C GLU A 110 -6.39 10.99 -11.90
N ARG A 111 -6.47 11.43 -10.63
CA ARG A 111 -6.74 10.56 -9.48
C ARG A 111 -8.23 10.40 -9.21
N GLY A 112 -9.08 11.30 -9.73
CA GLY A 112 -10.53 11.22 -9.58
C GLY A 112 -11.19 10.33 -10.64
N ASN A 113 -10.57 10.19 -11.81
CA ASN A 113 -11.11 9.40 -12.92
C ASN A 113 -10.33 8.09 -13.12
N ALA A 114 -10.99 7.07 -13.68
CA ALA A 114 -10.39 5.75 -13.88
C ALA A 114 -9.56 5.61 -15.17
N SER A 115 -9.52 6.63 -16.04
CA SER A 115 -8.93 6.51 -17.39
C SER A 115 -7.47 6.04 -17.40
N ARG A 116 -6.70 6.41 -16.37
CA ARG A 116 -5.29 6.04 -16.20
C ARG A 116 -5.06 4.99 -15.11
N PHE A 117 -6.13 4.41 -14.57
CA PHE A 117 -6.05 3.45 -13.47
C PHE A 117 -5.19 2.25 -13.88
N PHE A 118 -5.58 1.53 -14.93
CA PHE A 118 -4.87 0.32 -15.33
C PHE A 118 -3.51 0.59 -15.97
N SER A 119 -3.31 1.72 -16.65
CA SER A 119 -2.00 2.10 -17.16
C SER A 119 -1.00 2.39 -16.03
N THR A 120 -1.45 3.03 -14.95
CA THR A 120 -0.63 3.26 -13.75
C THR A 120 -0.30 1.94 -13.04
N ILE A 121 -1.29 1.07 -12.84
CA ILE A 121 -1.05 -0.28 -12.29
C ILE A 121 -0.08 -1.08 -13.17
N ALA A 122 -0.20 -0.99 -14.50
CA ALA A 122 0.71 -1.69 -15.42
C ALA A 122 2.14 -1.17 -15.29
N ALA A 123 2.34 0.14 -15.19
CA ALA A 123 3.65 0.75 -14.98
C ALA A 123 4.30 0.27 -13.68
N ASP A 124 3.56 0.31 -12.56
CA ASP A 124 4.02 -0.20 -11.26
C ASP A 124 4.33 -1.72 -11.32
N LEU A 125 3.50 -2.52 -11.99
CA LEU A 125 3.76 -3.96 -12.10
C LEU A 125 5.00 -4.26 -12.96
N VAL A 126 5.23 -3.54 -14.06
CA VAL A 126 6.46 -3.67 -14.86
C VAL A 126 7.69 -3.37 -14.03
N ALA A 127 7.59 -2.43 -13.08
CA ALA A 127 8.68 -2.10 -12.18
C ALA A 127 9.13 -3.28 -11.31
N ARG A 128 8.19 -4.17 -11.00
CA ARG A 128 8.38 -5.34 -10.16
C ARG A 128 8.60 -6.62 -10.94
N GLU A 129 7.96 -6.74 -12.10
CA GLU A 129 8.04 -7.86 -13.02
C GLU A 129 8.38 -7.36 -14.44
N PRO A 130 9.67 -7.09 -14.72
CA PRO A 130 10.11 -6.62 -16.03
C PRO A 130 9.78 -7.57 -17.19
N GLY A 131 9.47 -8.84 -16.90
CA GLY A 131 9.01 -9.81 -17.89
C GLY A 131 7.70 -9.42 -18.59
N MET A 132 6.89 -8.53 -18.01
CA MET A 132 5.68 -7.99 -18.65
C MET A 132 5.98 -7.03 -19.81
N LEU A 133 7.17 -6.41 -19.81
CA LEU A 133 7.53 -5.32 -20.72
C LEU A 133 7.34 -5.65 -22.21
N PRO A 134 7.79 -6.82 -22.74
CA PRO A 134 7.61 -7.13 -24.15
C PRO A 134 6.14 -7.24 -24.55
N GLY A 135 5.30 -7.76 -23.65
CA GLY A 135 3.85 -7.86 -23.86
C GLY A 135 3.18 -6.49 -23.95
N ILE A 136 3.53 -5.58 -23.03
CA ILE A 136 3.00 -4.21 -23.03
C ILE A 136 3.46 -3.45 -24.27
N ARG A 137 4.74 -3.53 -24.65
CA ARG A 137 5.24 -2.88 -25.87
C ARG A 137 4.50 -3.34 -27.10
N LYS A 138 4.36 -4.66 -27.27
CA LYS A 138 3.59 -5.21 -28.39
C LYS A 138 2.16 -4.67 -28.43
N ALA A 139 1.48 -4.61 -27.27
CA ALA A 139 0.12 -4.09 -27.19
C ALA A 139 0.03 -2.60 -27.60
N LEU A 140 1.02 -1.79 -27.24
CA LEU A 140 1.08 -0.36 -27.59
C LEU A 140 1.53 -0.13 -29.05
N ASP A 141 2.41 -0.98 -29.57
CA ASP A 141 2.83 -0.94 -30.98
C ASP A 141 1.66 -1.29 -31.92
N GLU A 142 0.81 -2.24 -31.50
CA GLU A 142 -0.43 -2.60 -32.22
C GLU A 142 -1.53 -1.55 -32.09
N ASP A 143 -1.57 -0.82 -30.96
CA ASP A 143 -2.66 0.09 -30.61
C ASP A 143 -2.17 1.21 -29.69
N SER A 144 -1.62 2.28 -30.27
CA SER A 144 -1.04 3.40 -29.51
C SER A 144 -2.09 4.17 -28.68
N ALA A 145 -3.36 4.08 -29.03
CA ALA A 145 -4.47 4.70 -28.30
C ALA A 145 -4.97 3.84 -27.13
N LEU A 146 -4.41 2.64 -26.91
CA LEU A 146 -4.84 1.70 -25.87
C LEU A 146 -4.98 2.32 -24.46
N PRO A 147 -4.08 3.18 -23.98
CA PRO A 147 -4.23 3.81 -22.66
C PRO A 147 -5.48 4.71 -22.52
N GLN A 148 -6.12 5.09 -23.64
CA GLN A 148 -7.34 5.89 -23.66
C GLN A 148 -8.59 5.07 -23.99
N LYS A 149 -8.45 3.76 -24.19
CA LYS A 149 -9.58 2.86 -24.46
C LYS A 149 -10.31 2.48 -23.18
N ALA A 150 -11.39 1.72 -23.33
CA ALA A 150 -12.18 1.24 -22.23
C ALA A 150 -11.32 0.47 -21.20
N LEU A 151 -11.70 0.58 -19.93
CA LEU A 151 -11.02 -0.08 -18.81
C LEU A 151 -10.79 -1.59 -19.03
N ARG A 152 -11.75 -2.24 -19.70
CA ARG A 152 -11.63 -3.66 -20.06
C ARG A 152 -10.47 -3.94 -21.00
N ASP A 153 -10.33 -3.13 -22.06
CA ASP A 153 -9.23 -3.28 -23.02
C ASP A 153 -7.88 -3.02 -22.36
N GLN A 154 -7.81 -1.98 -21.53
CA GLN A 154 -6.62 -1.67 -20.75
C GLN A 154 -6.23 -2.83 -19.83
N PHE A 155 -7.17 -3.36 -19.04
CA PHE A 155 -6.91 -4.45 -18.11
C PHE A 155 -6.47 -5.73 -18.83
N GLU A 156 -7.14 -6.11 -19.92
CA GLU A 156 -6.81 -7.32 -20.66
C GLU A 156 -5.43 -7.20 -21.32
N LYS A 157 -5.16 -6.10 -22.02
CA LYS A 157 -3.95 -5.95 -22.84
C LYS A 157 -2.73 -5.42 -22.09
N LEU A 158 -2.90 -4.65 -21.02
CA LEU A 158 -1.79 -4.10 -20.23
C LEU A 158 -1.47 -4.92 -18.98
N ILE A 159 -2.42 -5.70 -18.46
CA ILE A 159 -2.24 -6.49 -17.23
C ILE A 159 -2.29 -7.99 -17.51
N LEU A 160 -3.44 -8.51 -17.94
CA LEU A 160 -3.65 -9.97 -18.02
C LEU A 160 -2.77 -10.64 -19.09
N HIS A 161 -2.76 -10.12 -20.32
CA HIS A 161 -1.95 -10.70 -21.39
C HIS A 161 -0.44 -10.61 -21.08
N PRO A 162 0.11 -9.44 -20.67
CA PRO A 162 1.52 -9.36 -20.35
C PRO A 162 1.93 -10.27 -19.19
N LEU A 163 1.10 -10.38 -18.14
CA LEU A 163 1.36 -11.33 -17.04
C LEU A 163 1.38 -12.78 -17.52
N SER A 164 0.53 -13.16 -18.48
CA SER A 164 0.46 -14.53 -19.00
C SER A 164 1.71 -14.98 -19.77
N TRP A 165 2.50 -14.02 -20.27
CA TRP A 165 3.71 -14.29 -21.05
C TRP A 165 4.99 -14.25 -20.22
N VAL A 166 4.90 -13.86 -18.94
CA VAL A 166 6.05 -13.88 -18.03
C VAL A 166 6.54 -15.32 -17.92
N GLN A 167 7.77 -15.57 -18.35
CA GLN A 167 8.39 -16.88 -18.20
C GLN A 167 8.70 -17.13 -16.71
N GLN A 168 8.27 -18.27 -16.18
CA GLN A 168 8.56 -18.67 -14.80
C GLN A 168 10.05 -19.01 -14.68
N THR A 169 10.86 -18.03 -14.29
CA THR A 169 12.31 -18.21 -14.05
C THR A 169 12.61 -18.67 -12.61
N HIS A 170 11.61 -18.64 -11.73
CA HIS A 170 11.73 -18.95 -10.32
C HIS A 170 10.90 -20.17 -9.92
N SER A 171 11.47 -21.05 -9.09
CA SER A 171 10.77 -22.24 -8.54
C SER A 171 9.61 -21.88 -7.59
N ILE A 172 9.54 -20.63 -7.12
CA ILE A 172 8.49 -20.09 -6.24
C ILE A 172 7.72 -19.04 -7.03
N ARG A 173 6.39 -19.17 -7.07
CA ARG A 173 5.53 -18.17 -7.72
C ARG A 173 5.50 -16.90 -6.85
N PRO A 174 5.92 -15.74 -7.37
CA PRO A 174 5.67 -14.49 -6.66
C PRO A 174 4.16 -14.26 -6.61
N ALA A 175 3.68 -13.86 -5.45
CA ALA A 175 2.32 -13.39 -5.26
C ALA A 175 2.38 -11.87 -5.06
N TRP A 176 1.92 -11.13 -6.08
CA TRP A 176 1.90 -9.67 -6.06
C TRP A 176 0.59 -9.16 -5.48
N VAL A 177 0.69 -8.08 -4.71
CA VAL A 177 -0.47 -7.35 -4.18
C VAL A 177 -0.63 -6.05 -4.93
N VAL A 178 -1.85 -5.79 -5.40
CA VAL A 178 -2.30 -4.48 -5.88
C VAL A 178 -3.15 -3.85 -4.79
N VAL A 179 -2.81 -2.62 -4.39
CA VAL A 179 -3.60 -1.86 -3.41
C VAL A 179 -4.39 -0.78 -4.14
N ILE A 180 -5.70 -0.77 -3.96
CA ILE A 180 -6.61 0.25 -4.47
C ILE A 180 -7.18 0.98 -3.26
N ASP A 181 -6.75 2.21 -3.06
CA ASP A 181 -7.18 3.02 -1.92
C ASP A 181 -8.31 3.97 -2.33
N ALA A 182 -9.30 4.11 -1.45
CA ALA A 182 -10.44 5.01 -1.56
C ALA A 182 -11.25 4.86 -2.85
N LEU A 183 -11.61 3.63 -3.25
CA LEU A 183 -12.32 3.38 -4.52
C LEU A 183 -13.62 4.21 -4.68
N ASP A 184 -14.29 4.56 -3.59
CA ASP A 184 -15.47 5.44 -3.58
C ASP A 184 -15.19 6.90 -3.98
N GLU A 185 -13.92 7.29 -4.07
CA GLU A 185 -13.51 8.60 -4.58
C GLU A 185 -13.38 8.63 -6.11
N CYS A 186 -13.59 7.50 -6.80
CA CYS A 186 -13.71 7.49 -8.25
C CYS A 186 -15.00 8.23 -8.69
N GLU A 187 -14.87 9.14 -9.63
CA GLU A 187 -15.94 10.09 -10.01
C GLU A 187 -17.14 9.42 -10.70
N ARG A 188 -16.92 8.28 -11.37
CA ARG A 188 -17.93 7.58 -12.15
C ARG A 188 -18.29 6.25 -11.52
N GLU A 189 -19.55 6.11 -11.09
CA GLU A 189 -20.05 4.86 -10.52
C GLU A 189 -19.97 3.69 -11.53
N GLU A 190 -20.13 3.97 -12.83
CA GLU A 190 -20.00 2.94 -13.87
C GLU A 190 -18.58 2.36 -13.92
N ASP A 191 -17.56 3.22 -13.77
CA ASP A 191 -16.16 2.80 -13.79
C ASP A 191 -15.85 1.93 -12.57
N ILE A 192 -16.37 2.29 -11.39
CA ILE A 192 -16.22 1.47 -10.18
C ILE A 192 -16.77 0.05 -10.40
N ARG A 193 -17.97 -0.06 -10.97
CA ARG A 193 -18.58 -1.38 -11.28
C ARG A 193 -17.73 -2.19 -12.25
N VAL A 194 -17.24 -1.54 -13.30
CA VAL A 194 -16.36 -2.19 -14.29
C VAL A 194 -15.05 -2.64 -13.63
N ILE A 195 -14.42 -1.80 -12.80
CA ILE A 195 -13.20 -2.14 -12.07
C ILE A 195 -13.45 -3.39 -11.21
N LEU A 196 -14.48 -3.38 -10.36
CA LEU A 196 -14.81 -4.51 -9.49
C LEU A 196 -14.98 -5.81 -10.28
N GLN A 197 -15.74 -5.78 -11.37
CA GLN A 197 -15.93 -6.93 -12.25
C GLN A 197 -14.61 -7.43 -12.86
N LEU A 198 -13.73 -6.53 -13.30
CA LEU A 198 -12.43 -6.90 -13.87
C LEU A 198 -11.49 -7.52 -12.83
N LEU A 199 -11.47 -7.01 -11.59
CA LEU A 199 -10.62 -7.53 -10.52
C LEU A 199 -10.94 -8.99 -10.16
N THR A 200 -12.17 -9.45 -10.35
CA THR A 200 -12.52 -10.88 -10.16
C THR A 200 -11.68 -11.82 -11.02
N ARG A 201 -11.25 -11.35 -12.21
CA ARG A 201 -10.46 -12.12 -13.17
C ARG A 201 -8.98 -12.18 -12.80
N ALA A 202 -8.51 -11.29 -11.93
CA ALA A 202 -7.13 -11.26 -11.46
C ALA A 202 -6.74 -12.55 -10.72
N LYS A 203 -7.69 -13.19 -10.02
CA LYS A 203 -7.47 -14.43 -9.27
C LYS A 203 -6.96 -15.59 -10.15
N HIS A 204 -7.27 -15.56 -11.44
CA HIS A 204 -6.97 -16.63 -12.39
C HIS A 204 -5.73 -16.35 -13.25
N THR A 205 -4.97 -15.29 -12.97
CA THR A 205 -3.72 -15.04 -13.70
C THR A 205 -2.73 -16.16 -13.42
N GLN A 206 -2.19 -16.73 -14.49
CA GLN A 206 -1.08 -17.67 -14.48
C GLN A 206 -0.04 -17.12 -15.46
N PRO A 207 1.27 -17.20 -15.18
CA PRO A 207 1.92 -17.97 -14.11
C PRO A 207 2.03 -17.25 -12.74
N VAL A 208 1.55 -16.02 -12.63
CA VAL A 208 1.74 -15.13 -11.48
C VAL A 208 0.43 -14.98 -10.70
N SER A 209 0.49 -15.02 -9.37
CA SER A 209 -0.71 -14.79 -8.54
C SER A 209 -0.87 -13.29 -8.26
N LEU A 210 -1.91 -12.67 -8.82
CA LEU A 210 -2.29 -11.30 -8.48
C LEU A 210 -3.37 -11.32 -7.39
N ARG A 211 -3.11 -10.61 -6.28
CA ARG A 211 -4.10 -10.35 -5.24
C ARG A 211 -4.38 -8.86 -5.16
N VAL A 212 -5.59 -8.52 -4.75
CA VAL A 212 -6.04 -7.14 -4.71
C VAL A 212 -6.59 -6.84 -3.32
N LEU A 213 -6.12 -5.74 -2.75
CA LEU A 213 -6.67 -5.13 -1.55
C LEU A 213 -7.39 -3.85 -1.98
N VAL A 214 -8.65 -3.72 -1.62
CA VAL A 214 -9.46 -2.53 -1.92
C VAL A 214 -9.93 -1.91 -0.61
N THR A 215 -9.80 -0.59 -0.49
CA THR A 215 -10.45 0.18 0.58
C THR A 215 -11.55 1.04 -0.04
N SER A 216 -12.66 1.20 0.67
CA SER A 216 -13.73 2.11 0.26
C SER A 216 -14.73 2.38 1.39
N ARG A 217 -15.52 3.44 1.24
CA ARG A 217 -16.80 3.59 1.95
C ARG A 217 -17.83 2.59 1.42
N PRO A 218 -18.77 2.11 2.25
CA PRO A 218 -19.76 1.10 1.86
C PRO A 218 -20.94 1.70 1.07
N GLU A 219 -20.64 2.45 0.00
CA GLU A 219 -21.64 3.05 -0.89
C GLU A 219 -22.42 1.98 -1.65
N LEU A 220 -23.65 2.31 -2.06
CA LEU A 220 -24.58 1.32 -2.62
C LEU A 220 -24.01 0.61 -3.85
N HIS A 221 -23.43 1.34 -4.81
CA HIS A 221 -22.91 0.77 -6.04
C HIS A 221 -21.68 -0.13 -5.79
N ILE A 222 -20.86 0.17 -4.77
CA ILE A 222 -19.72 -0.67 -4.35
C ILE A 222 -20.23 -1.96 -3.72
N ARG A 223 -21.17 -1.85 -2.78
CA ARG A 223 -21.77 -3.03 -2.12
C ARG A 223 -22.41 -3.97 -3.12
N LEU A 224 -23.19 -3.43 -4.07
CA LEU A 224 -23.80 -4.22 -5.14
C LEU A 224 -22.73 -4.86 -6.03
N GLY A 225 -21.69 -4.13 -6.42
CA GLY A 225 -20.60 -4.66 -7.24
C GLY A 225 -19.86 -5.84 -6.60
N PHE A 226 -19.66 -5.83 -5.28
CA PHE A 226 -19.11 -6.98 -4.55
C PHE A 226 -20.11 -8.13 -4.40
N GLN A 227 -21.39 -7.84 -4.14
CA GLN A 227 -22.44 -8.86 -4.04
C GLN A 227 -22.69 -9.62 -5.35
N GLU A 228 -22.44 -8.98 -6.50
CA GLU A 228 -22.53 -9.61 -7.82
C GLU A 228 -21.34 -10.57 -8.11
N MET A 229 -20.29 -10.57 -7.28
CA MET A 229 -19.14 -11.43 -7.48
C MET A 229 -19.43 -12.88 -7.07
N PRO A 230 -18.82 -13.89 -7.74
CA PRO A 230 -18.96 -15.27 -7.32
C PRO A 230 -18.48 -15.51 -5.87
N ASP A 231 -19.14 -16.42 -5.17
CA ASP A 231 -18.81 -16.77 -3.79
C ASP A 231 -17.32 -17.15 -3.64
N GLY A 232 -16.68 -16.65 -2.59
CA GLY A 232 -15.25 -16.89 -2.32
C GLY A 232 -14.28 -16.14 -3.25
N THR A 233 -14.75 -15.17 -4.03
CA THR A 233 -13.89 -14.28 -4.82
C THR A 233 -13.24 -13.19 -3.98
N TYR A 234 -13.94 -12.69 -2.97
CA TYR A 234 -13.45 -11.64 -2.07
C TYR A 234 -13.67 -12.01 -0.60
N GLN A 235 -12.94 -11.33 0.27
CA GLN A 235 -13.11 -11.35 1.72
C GLN A 235 -13.36 -9.92 2.16
N ASP A 236 -14.46 -9.67 2.86
CA ASP A 236 -14.81 -8.34 3.38
C ASP A 236 -14.31 -8.19 4.82
N LEU A 237 -13.96 -6.96 5.18
CA LEU A 237 -13.65 -6.55 6.54
C LEU A 237 -14.27 -5.18 6.81
N VAL A 238 -15.45 -5.20 7.41
CA VAL A 238 -16.19 -3.99 7.72
C VAL A 238 -15.62 -3.33 8.98
N LEU A 239 -14.88 -2.23 8.82
CA LEU A 239 -14.14 -1.58 9.92
C LEU A 239 -15.02 -1.10 11.07
N HIS A 240 -16.28 -0.74 10.83
CA HIS A 240 -17.21 -0.30 11.88
C HIS A 240 -17.93 -1.47 12.59
N GLN A 241 -17.67 -2.71 12.19
CA GLN A 241 -18.16 -3.93 12.84
C GLN A 241 -17.09 -4.58 13.73
N VAL A 242 -15.91 -3.96 13.83
CA VAL A 242 -14.88 -4.33 14.82
C VAL A 242 -15.43 -4.16 16.23
N ALA A 243 -14.97 -4.96 17.18
CA ALA A 243 -15.44 -4.93 18.56
C ALA A 243 -15.47 -3.49 19.10
N LYS A 244 -16.62 -3.07 19.67
CA LYS A 244 -16.85 -1.71 20.16
C LYS A 244 -15.72 -1.24 21.09
N ASN A 245 -15.23 -2.15 21.94
CA ASN A 245 -14.13 -1.88 22.87
C ASN A 245 -12.82 -1.51 22.14
N THR A 246 -12.52 -2.13 21.00
CA THR A 246 -11.35 -1.79 20.17
C THR A 246 -11.50 -0.40 19.56
N ILE A 247 -12.69 -0.08 19.03
CA ILE A 247 -13.00 1.25 18.47
C ILE A 247 -12.87 2.33 19.55
N GLU A 248 -13.51 2.15 20.70
CA GLU A 248 -13.45 3.10 21.83
C GLU A 248 -12.01 3.30 22.32
N ARG A 249 -11.23 2.23 22.42
CA ARG A 249 -9.82 2.30 22.83
C ARG A 249 -8.99 3.09 21.82
N ASP A 250 -9.13 2.80 20.53
CA ASP A 250 -8.35 3.46 19.48
C ASP A 250 -8.70 4.96 19.36
N ILE A 251 -10.00 5.29 19.46
CA ILE A 251 -10.48 6.68 19.52
C ILE A 251 -9.93 7.40 20.75
N ARG A 252 -9.93 6.75 21.92
CA ARG A 252 -9.37 7.32 23.15
C ARG A 252 -7.88 7.62 23.01
N LEU A 253 -7.09 6.67 22.51
CA LEU A 253 -5.65 6.86 22.27
C LEU A 253 -5.40 8.03 21.32
N PHE A 254 -6.22 8.17 20.28
CA PHE A 254 -6.16 9.30 19.36
C PHE A 254 -6.43 10.63 20.06
N TYR A 255 -7.54 10.75 20.79
CA TYR A 255 -7.84 11.98 21.51
C TYR A 255 -6.78 12.32 22.56
N GLU A 256 -6.33 11.36 23.37
CA GLU A 256 -5.28 11.59 24.37
C GLU A 256 -3.99 12.11 23.73
N HIS A 257 -3.61 11.57 22.56
CA HIS A 257 -2.43 12.01 21.82
C HIS A 257 -2.60 13.44 21.29
N GLU A 258 -3.65 13.72 20.52
CA GLU A 258 -3.91 15.03 19.91
C GLU A 258 -4.10 16.12 20.96
N LEU A 259 -4.82 15.82 22.04
CA LEU A 259 -4.96 16.74 23.16
C LEU A 259 -3.62 17.00 23.83
N ASN A 260 -2.76 15.99 24.03
CA ASN A 260 -1.44 16.24 24.59
C ASN A 260 -0.55 17.11 23.67
N ILE A 261 -0.66 16.97 22.34
CA ILE A 261 0.00 17.87 21.38
C ILE A 261 -0.50 19.31 21.58
N ILE A 262 -1.81 19.53 21.63
CA ILE A 262 -2.40 20.86 21.82
C ILE A 262 -1.96 21.44 23.17
N ARG A 263 -1.99 20.63 24.24
CA ARG A 263 -1.58 21.03 25.59
C ARG A 263 -0.14 21.56 25.60
N GLN A 264 0.78 20.85 24.96
CA GLN A 264 2.18 21.25 24.85
C GLN A 264 2.35 22.52 24.00
N ALA A 265 1.74 22.55 22.82
CA ALA A 265 1.84 23.67 21.89
C ALA A 265 1.27 24.98 22.47
N ARG A 266 0.26 24.88 23.34
CA ARG A 266 -0.43 26.00 23.99
C ARG A 266 0.04 26.25 25.43
N MET A 267 1.03 25.49 25.92
CA MET A 267 1.53 25.55 27.30
C MET A 267 0.42 25.48 28.37
N LEU A 268 -0.58 24.62 28.13
CA LEU A 268 -1.72 24.46 29.03
C LEU A 268 -1.35 23.61 30.25
N SER A 269 -2.13 23.77 31.33
CA SER A 269 -1.97 23.01 32.57
C SER A 269 -1.87 21.50 32.31
N PRO A 270 -1.07 20.75 33.08
CA PRO A 270 -1.09 19.28 33.06
C PRO A 270 -2.48 18.66 33.25
N ASP A 271 -3.38 19.35 33.95
CA ASP A 271 -4.76 18.91 34.21
C ASP A 271 -5.73 19.20 33.04
N TRP A 272 -5.22 19.74 31.93
CA TRP A 272 -6.00 19.99 30.72
C TRP A 272 -5.93 18.78 29.77
N PRO A 273 -7.06 18.34 29.19
CA PRO A 273 -8.40 18.90 29.36
C PRO A 273 -9.06 18.45 30.68
N GLN A 274 -9.77 19.37 31.33
CA GLN A 274 -10.50 19.07 32.56
C GLN A 274 -11.51 17.95 32.30
N GLN A 275 -11.48 16.89 33.11
CA GLN A 275 -12.40 15.76 33.07
C GLN A 275 -13.81 16.17 33.53
N THR A 276 -14.47 17.07 32.80
CA THR A 276 -15.88 17.36 33.03
C THR A 276 -16.69 16.27 32.33
N ARG A 277 -16.79 15.09 32.98
CA ARG A 277 -17.65 13.93 32.62
C ARG A 277 -18.17 13.93 31.17
N SER A 278 -17.30 13.76 30.19
CA SER A 278 -17.71 13.40 28.84
C SER A 278 -17.97 11.90 28.81
N ARG A 279 -19.25 11.52 28.97
CA ARG A 279 -19.72 10.20 28.54
C ARG A 279 -19.64 10.18 27.01
N LEU A 280 -18.62 9.51 26.46
CA LEU A 280 -18.65 8.97 25.11
C LEU A 280 -19.19 7.54 25.19
#